data_AF-A0AAV5T9D0-F1
#
_entry.id   AF-A0AAV5T9D0-F1
#
_cell.length_a   1.000
_cell.length_b   1.000
_cell.length_c   1.000
_cell.angle_alpha   90.00
_cell.angle_beta   90.00
_cell.angle_gamma   90.00
#
_symmetry.space_group_name_H-M   'P 1'
#
loop_
_entity.id
_entity.type
_entity.pdbx_description
1 polymer ?
#
loop_
_entity_poly.entity_id
_entity_poly.type
_entity_poly.pdbx_seq_one_letter_code
_entity_poly.pdbx_strand_id
1 'polypeptide(L)'
;TFSIFYSCSSFARRSIIDPESSIPDVILVLEGQKFSVNKQELSAQSSYFNCLFFGGYKESNQGEIEIKETDPEDFHELLKMMYGVSTKRITVENAIRYLKMADMFDLQI
;
A
#
# COMPACT_ATOMS: atom_id res chain seq x y z
N THR A 1 -7.25 20.81 -29.23
CA THR A 1 -8.39 20.36 -28.42
C THR A 1 -8.37 18.84 -28.34
N PHE A 2 -8.64 18.28 -27.16
CA PHE A 2 -8.36 16.91 -26.67
C PHE A 2 -6.97 16.71 -26.04
N SER A 3 -6.77 17.38 -24.91
CA SER A 3 -5.83 16.99 -23.86
C SER A 3 -6.47 15.88 -23.02
N ILE A 4 -5.97 14.65 -23.15
CA ILE A 4 -5.80 13.61 -22.10
C ILE A 4 -5.28 12.34 -22.77
N PHE A 5 -4.07 12.39 -23.33
CA PHE A 5 -3.32 11.17 -23.58
C PHE A 5 -2.66 10.77 -22.27
N TYR A 6 -3.24 9.76 -21.62
CA TYR A 6 -2.53 8.69 -20.93
C TYR A 6 -1.07 9.00 -20.59
N SER A 7 -0.86 9.68 -19.47
CA SER A 7 0.45 9.75 -18.84
C SER A 7 0.36 9.09 -17.48
N CYS A 8 0.42 7.75 -17.47
CA CYS A 8 1.31 7.05 -16.55
C CYS A 8 1.43 5.57 -16.96
N SER A 9 1.77 5.32 -18.23
CA SER A 9 2.32 4.02 -18.63
C SER A 9 3.80 4.00 -18.26
N SER A 10 4.07 4.02 -16.96
CA SER A 10 5.36 3.64 -16.41
C SER A 10 5.10 2.80 -15.18
N PHE A 11 4.55 1.62 -15.43
CA PHE A 11 4.86 0.39 -14.70
C PHE A 11 6.36 0.09 -14.93
N ALA A 12 7.20 1.05 -14.55
CA ALA A 12 8.63 0.87 -14.49
C ALA A 12 8.84 -0.02 -13.28
N ARG A 13 9.38 -1.21 -13.50
CA ARG A 13 10.26 -1.86 -12.54
C ARG A 13 11.33 -0.84 -12.13
N ARG A 14 10.99 0.07 -11.23
CA ARG A 14 11.96 0.96 -10.61
C ARG A 14 12.83 0.01 -9.81
N SER A 15 14.11 0.04 -10.07
CA SER A 15 15.13 -0.66 -9.29
C SER A 15 14.92 -0.30 -7.83
N ILE A 16 14.18 -1.16 -7.11
CA ILE A 16 14.05 -1.16 -5.66
C ILE A 16 15.50 -1.16 -5.18
N ILE A 17 15.87 -0.30 -4.23
CA ILE A 17 17.25 0.02 -3.79
C ILE A 17 17.86 1.26 -4.49
N ASP A 18 17.12 2.36 -4.53
CA ASP A 18 17.72 3.69 -4.30
C ASP A 18 17.64 3.96 -2.78
N PRO A 19 18.77 4.01 -2.03
CA PRO A 19 18.79 4.07 -0.57
C PRO A 19 18.17 5.36 0.02
N GLU A 20 17.92 6.37 -0.81
CA GLU A 20 17.30 7.64 -0.43
C GLU A 20 15.76 7.60 -0.51
N SER A 21 15.17 6.67 -1.27
CA SER A 21 13.70 6.50 -1.42
C SER A 21 13.07 5.53 -0.42
N SER A 22 13.90 4.87 0.41
CA SER A 22 13.47 3.82 1.32
C SER A 22 13.20 4.33 2.74
N ILE A 23 13.12 5.65 2.94
CA ILE A 23 12.76 6.24 4.22
C ILE A 23 11.23 6.11 4.38
N PRO A 24 10.74 5.49 5.47
CA PRO A 24 9.31 5.43 5.71
C PRO A 24 8.78 6.84 6.06
N ASP A 25 7.84 7.32 5.25
CA ASP A 25 7.24 8.65 5.38
C ASP A 25 5.99 8.67 6.27
N VAL A 26 5.40 7.50 6.55
CA VAL A 26 4.17 7.38 7.32
C VAL A 26 4.14 6.11 8.14
N ILE A 27 3.46 6.19 9.29
CA ILE A 27 3.20 5.05 10.16
C ILE A 27 1.72 4.71 10.07
N LEU A 28 1.41 3.49 9.65
CA LEU A 28 0.08 2.92 9.74
C LEU A 28 -0.07 2.19 11.07
N VAL A 29 -1.16 2.41 11.78
CA VAL A 29 -1.43 1.76 13.06
C VAL A 29 -2.62 0.83 12.88
N LEU A 30 -2.40 -0.49 12.97
CA LEU A 30 -3.45 -1.50 12.94
C LEU A 30 -3.52 -2.20 14.29
N GLU A 31 -4.65 -2.10 14.97
CA GLU A 31 -4.86 -2.67 16.32
C GLU A 31 -3.73 -2.36 17.32
N GLY A 32 -3.15 -1.16 17.22
CA GLY A 32 -2.03 -0.72 18.06
C GLY A 32 -0.63 -1.16 17.58
N GLN A 33 -0.54 -1.96 16.52
CA GLN A 33 0.73 -2.29 15.86
C GLN A 33 1.12 -1.23 14.83
N LYS A 34 2.37 -0.79 14.86
CA LYS A 34 2.90 0.28 13.99
C LYS A 34 3.64 -0.31 12.79
N PHE A 35 3.25 0.14 11.60
CA PHE A 35 3.83 -0.25 10.32
C PHE A 35 4.39 0.98 9.61
N SER A 36 5.71 1.03 9.49
CA SER A 36 6.40 2.08 8.77
C SER A 36 6.39 1.78 7.27
N VAL A 37 5.74 2.64 6.47
CA VAL A 37 5.60 2.46 5.02
C VAL A 37 5.94 3.76 4.29
N ASN A 38 6.26 3.65 3.00
CA ASN A 38 6.48 4.81 2.14
C ASN A 38 5.16 5.23 1.47
N LYS A 39 4.80 6.51 1.56
CA LYS A 39 3.54 7.03 1.00
C LYS A 39 3.49 6.86 -0.53
N GLN A 40 4.60 7.08 -1.23
CA GLN A 40 4.62 7.01 -2.69
C GLN A 40 4.49 5.58 -3.18
N GLU A 41 5.26 4.65 -2.61
CA GLU A 41 5.21 3.24 -3.01
C GLU A 41 3.84 2.62 -2.78
N LEU A 42 3.26 2.86 -1.60
CA LEU A 42 1.96 2.29 -1.26
C LEU A 42 0.82 2.93 -2.08
N SER A 43 0.86 4.24 -2.33
CA SER A 43 -0.09 4.92 -3.21
C SER A 43 0.05 4.51 -4.68
N ALA A 44 1.25 4.14 -5.13
CA ALA A 44 1.45 3.68 -6.50
C ALA A 44 0.77 2.32 -6.76
N GLN A 45 0.66 1.48 -5.73
CA GLN A 45 0.04 0.15 -5.81
C GLN A 45 -1.45 0.16 -5.42
N SER A 46 -1.95 1.24 -4.84
CA SER A 46 -3.30 1.34 -4.27
C SER A 46 -3.91 2.72 -4.46
N SER A 47 -5.03 2.78 -5.17
CA SER A 47 -5.78 4.03 -5.30
C SER A 47 -6.37 4.48 -3.96
N TYR A 48 -6.72 3.53 -3.07
CA TYR A 48 -7.19 3.82 -1.72
C TYR A 48 -6.13 4.59 -0.92
N PHE A 49 -4.89 4.08 -0.87
CA PHE A 49 -3.80 4.76 -0.15
C PHE A 49 -3.41 6.08 -0.82
N ASN A 50 -3.50 6.16 -2.15
CA ASN A 50 -3.32 7.41 -2.87
C ASN A 50 -4.32 8.49 -2.42
N CYS A 51 -5.60 8.14 -2.34
CA CYS A 51 -6.62 9.04 -1.81
C CYS A 51 -6.42 9.32 -0.32
N LEU A 52 -6.02 8.34 0.48
CA LEU A 52 -5.77 8.52 1.91
C LEU A 52 -4.62 9.50 2.20
N PHE A 53 -3.52 9.40 1.45
CA PHE A 53 -2.32 10.21 1.68
C PHE A 53 -2.31 11.54 0.92
N PHE A 54 -2.97 11.62 -0.24
CA PHE A 54 -2.94 12.80 -1.11
C PHE A 54 -4.31 13.41 -1.39
N GLY A 55 -5.41 12.78 -0.95
CA GLY A 55 -6.78 13.26 -1.18
C GLY A 55 -7.24 14.41 -0.27
N GLY A 56 -6.36 14.95 0.58
CA GLY A 56 -6.68 16.11 1.43
C GLY A 56 -7.54 15.81 2.66
N TYR A 57 -7.60 14.56 3.07
CA TYR A 57 -8.26 14.14 4.32
C TYR A 57 -7.52 14.63 5.56
N LYS A 58 -8.17 14.71 6.71
CA LYS A 58 -7.49 15.11 7.95
C LYS A 58 -6.38 14.13 8.31
N GLU A 59 -6.57 12.84 8.01
CA GLU A 59 -5.56 11.80 8.17
C GLU A 59 -4.32 12.01 7.29
N SER A 60 -4.42 12.68 6.14
CA SER A 60 -3.30 12.83 5.20
C SER A 60 -2.14 13.67 5.78
N ASN A 61 -2.48 14.58 6.70
CA ASN A 61 -1.55 15.43 7.44
C ASN A 61 -1.06 14.81 8.75
N GLN A 62 -1.57 13.64 9.13
CA GLN A 62 -1.08 12.92 10.30
C GLN A 62 0.08 12.02 9.90
N GLY A 63 1.13 12.00 10.72
CA GLY A 63 2.25 11.05 10.56
C GLY A 63 1.87 9.62 10.95
N GLU A 64 0.79 9.47 11.73
CA GLU A 64 0.24 8.19 12.15
C GLU A 64 -1.22 8.08 11.69
N ILE A 65 -1.56 7.01 10.97
CA ILE A 65 -2.92 6.76 10.45
C ILE A 65 -3.42 5.43 10.97
N GLU A 66 -4.56 5.44 11.66
CA GLU A 66 -5.15 4.24 12.23
C GLU A 66 -6.07 3.54 11.22
N ILE A 67 -5.82 2.25 10.96
CA ILE A 67 -6.65 1.40 10.10
C ILE A 67 -7.28 0.31 10.98
N LYS A 68 -8.60 0.31 11.08
CA LYS A 68 -9.35 -0.57 12.02
C LYS A 68 -9.98 -1.79 11.38
N GLU A 69 -9.98 -1.87 10.05
CA GLU A 69 -10.79 -2.84 9.31
C GLU A 69 -9.97 -4.05 8.86
N THR A 70 -8.83 -4.33 9.50
CA THR A 70 -7.89 -5.34 9.01
C THR A 70 -7.00 -5.92 10.11
N ASP A 71 -6.83 -7.25 10.09
CA ASP A 71 -5.89 -7.95 10.96
C ASP A 71 -4.44 -7.53 10.66
N PRO A 72 -3.65 -7.12 11.68
CA PRO A 72 -2.28 -6.62 11.49
C PRO A 72 -1.34 -7.68 10.89
N GLU A 73 -1.54 -8.97 11.19
CA GLU A 73 -0.73 -10.06 10.63
C GLU A 73 -0.99 -10.25 9.13
N ASP A 74 -2.26 -10.22 8.72
CA ASP A 74 -2.63 -10.38 7.32
C ASP A 74 -2.19 -9.15 6.50
N PHE A 75 -2.28 -7.95 7.07
CA PHE A 75 -1.78 -6.72 6.45
C PHE A 75 -0.25 -6.73 6.30
N HIS A 76 0.47 -7.23 7.29
CA HIS A 76 1.93 -7.35 7.21
C HIS A 76 2.36 -8.30 6.08
N GLU A 77 1.66 -9.41 5.90
CA GLU A 77 1.96 -10.32 4.78
C GLU A 77 1.57 -9.71 3.44
N LEU A 78 0.45 -8.96 3.38
CA LEU A 78 0.04 -8.21 2.20
C LEU A 78 1.10 -7.19 1.77
N LEU A 79 1.67 -6.45 2.72
CA LEU A 79 2.79 -5.55 2.47
C LEU A 79 4.00 -6.30 1.91
N LYS A 80 4.38 -7.44 2.52
CA LYS A 80 5.47 -8.27 2.01
C LYS A 80 5.21 -8.77 0.59
N MET A 81 3.96 -9.11 0.26
CA MET A 81 3.59 -9.51 -1.10
C MET A 81 3.75 -8.34 -2.09
N MET A 82 3.32 -7.14 -1.71
CA MET A 82 3.52 -5.93 -2.53
C MET A 82 5.01 -5.60 -2.76
N TYR A 83 5.85 -5.76 -1.74
CA TYR A 83 7.30 -5.57 -1.87
C TYR A 83 8.02 -6.75 -2.56
N GLY A 84 7.33 -7.86 -2.85
CA GLY A 84 7.93 -9.07 -3.42
C GLY A 84 8.86 -9.82 -2.46
N VAL A 85 8.75 -9.57 -1.15
CA VAL A 85 9.56 -10.20 -0.09
C VAL A 85 8.76 -11.25 0.69
N SER A 86 7.50 -11.49 0.32
CA SER A 86 6.65 -12.50 0.98
C SER A 86 7.27 -13.89 0.88
N THR A 87 7.44 -14.53 2.03
CA THR A 87 7.92 -15.91 2.14
C THR A 87 6.80 -16.89 2.46
N LYS A 88 5.59 -16.38 2.78
CA LYS A 88 4.43 -17.21 3.11
C LYS A 88 3.83 -17.81 1.83
N ARG A 89 3.51 -19.11 1.88
CA ARG A 89 2.78 -19.78 0.80
C ARG A 89 1.31 -19.36 0.82
N ILE A 90 0.80 -18.96 -0.33
CA ILE A 90 -0.62 -18.68 -0.52
C ILE A 90 -1.36 -20.02 -0.54
N THR A 91 -2.24 -20.22 0.44
CA THR A 91 -3.20 -21.34 0.50
C THR A 91 -4.58 -20.85 0.06
N VAL A 92 -5.52 -21.75 -0.26
CA VAL A 92 -6.87 -21.38 -0.70
C VAL A 92 -7.60 -20.56 0.36
N GLU A 93 -7.43 -20.91 1.64
CA GLU A 93 -8.04 -20.22 2.77
C GLU A 93 -7.50 -18.79 2.95
N ASN A 94 -6.17 -18.62 2.83
CA ASN A 94 -5.53 -17.32 2.95
C ASN A 94 -5.75 -16.46 1.69
N ALA A 95 -5.85 -17.08 0.51
CA ALA A 95 -6.12 -16.39 -0.74
C ALA A 95 -7.45 -15.62 -0.70
N ILE A 96 -8.49 -16.19 -0.07
CA ILE A 96 -9.77 -15.50 0.10
C ILE A 96 -9.60 -14.24 0.97
N ARG A 97 -8.79 -14.31 2.03
CA ARG A 97 -8.52 -13.16 2.91
C ARG A 97 -7.75 -12.07 2.15
N TYR A 98 -6.67 -12.44 1.47
CA TYR A 98 -5.88 -11.49 0.69
C TYR A 98 -6.67 -10.88 -0.46
N LEU A 99 -7.53 -11.65 -1.12
CA LEU A 99 -8.40 -11.13 -2.18
C LEU A 99 -9.39 -10.09 -1.63
N LYS A 100 -9.99 -10.36 -0.47
CA LYS A 100 -10.88 -9.38 0.20
C LYS A 100 -10.13 -8.10 0.57
N MET A 101 -8.91 -8.22 1.10
CA MET A 101 -8.10 -7.06 1.47
C MET A 101 -7.62 -6.30 0.23
N ALA A 102 -7.28 -7.00 -0.85
CA ALA A 102 -6.88 -6.37 -2.10
C ALA A 102 -8.02 -5.56 -2.73
N ASP A 103 -9.23 -6.11 -2.72
CA ASP A 103 -10.44 -5.41 -3.16
C ASP A 103 -10.74 -4.19 -2.27
N MET A 104 -10.66 -4.37 -0.95
CA MET A 104 -10.88 -3.31 0.03
C MET A 104 -9.89 -2.13 -0.11
N PHE A 105 -8.60 -2.43 -0.32
CA PHE A 105 -7.56 -1.43 -0.50
C PHE A 105 -7.36 -1.03 -1.96
N ASP A 106 -8.22 -1.47 -2.89
CA ASP A 106 -8.11 -1.21 -4.32
C ASP A 106 -6.68 -1.41 -4.85
N LEU A 107 -6.10 -2.57 -4.54
CA LEU A 107 -4.75 -2.94 -4.95
C LEU A 107 -4.71 -3.31 -6.43
N GLN A 108 -3.73 -2.77 -7.15
CA GLN A 108 -3.44 -3.17 -8.53
C GLN A 108 -2.55 -4.42 -8.54
N ILE A 109 -3.15 -5.58 -8.27
CA ILE A 109 -2.50 -6.91 -8.32
C ILE A 109 -2.82 -7.69 -9.60
#